data_AF-A0A9D7PZW0-F1
#
_entry.id   AF-A0A9D7PZW0-F1
#
_cell.length_a   1.000
_cell.length_b   1.000
_cell.length_c   1.000
_cell.angle_alpha   90.00
_cell.angle_beta   90.00
_cell.angle_gamma   90.00
#
_symmetry.space_group_name_H-M   'P 1'
#
loop_
_entity.id
_entity.type
_entity.pdbx_description
1 polymer ?
#
loop_
_entity_poly.entity_id
_entity_poly.type
_entity_poly.pdbx_seq_one_letter_code
_entity_poly.pdbx_strand_id
1 'polypeptide(L)'
;MKHSGEVEITVQPWSAGSNFLPDFINIISKAITDSEFSKSFITNLEIELKKLISKGGYSPFIDQLISVEVPRLLRRSCMIENTGKLPKQDFERLKEEKIKELAEIIMQVWYQKRDIVNFTSFLSISEFISRHKNGGK
;
A
#
# COMPACT_ATOMS: atom_id res chain seq x y z
N MET A 1 -46.28 -22.08 1.16
CA MET A 1 -45.79 -20.69 1.26
C MET A 1 -45.52 -20.38 2.73
N LYS A 2 -44.25 -20.21 3.11
CA LYS A 2 -43.85 -19.59 4.39
C LYS A 2 -43.12 -18.30 4.03
N HIS A 3 -43.64 -17.18 4.52
CA HIS A 3 -43.04 -15.85 4.45
C HIS A 3 -41.81 -15.81 5.36
N SER A 4 -40.61 -15.68 4.81
CA SER A 4 -39.44 -15.17 5.54
C SER A 4 -38.51 -14.50 4.56
N GLY A 5 -38.63 -13.18 4.44
CA GLY A 5 -37.64 -12.32 3.77
C GLY A 5 -36.45 -12.07 4.68
N GLU A 6 -35.84 -13.11 5.24
CA GLU A 6 -34.56 -12.97 5.93
C GLU A 6 -33.45 -13.01 4.89
N VAL A 7 -32.91 -11.83 4.58
CA VAL A 7 -31.64 -11.70 3.89
C VAL A 7 -30.55 -11.91 4.94
N GLU A 8 -29.94 -13.09 4.97
CA GLU A 8 -28.70 -13.31 5.72
C GLU A 8 -27.57 -12.55 5.03
N ILE A 9 -27.29 -11.33 5.50
CA ILE A 9 -26.11 -10.57 5.11
C ILE A 9 -24.94 -11.05 5.98
N THR A 10 -24.18 -12.02 5.50
CA THR A 10 -22.89 -12.37 6.12
C THR A 10 -21.84 -11.33 5.74
N VAL A 11 -21.50 -10.46 6.68
CA VAL A 11 -20.32 -9.58 6.59
C VAL A 11 -19.09 -10.46 6.82
N GLN A 12 -18.40 -10.84 5.75
CA GLN A 12 -17.14 -11.56 5.91
C GLN A 12 -16.05 -10.62 6.44
N PRO A 13 -15.29 -11.03 7.47
CA PRO A 13 -14.11 -10.29 7.90
C PRO A 13 -13.14 -10.20 6.74
N TRP A 14 -12.54 -9.02 6.55
CA TRP A 14 -11.57 -8.71 5.49
C TRP A 14 -10.24 -9.47 5.74
N SER A 15 -10.31 -10.79 5.66
CA SER A 15 -9.20 -11.71 5.85
C SER A 15 -8.72 -12.18 4.49
N ALA A 16 -7.41 -12.20 4.33
CA ALA A 16 -6.76 -12.78 3.18
C ALA A 16 -5.77 -13.83 3.67
N GLY A 17 -6.27 -15.07 3.81
CA GLY A 17 -5.50 -16.15 4.44
C GLY A 17 -5.25 -15.85 5.93
N SER A 18 -3.99 -15.94 6.36
CA SER A 18 -3.56 -15.66 7.74
C SER A 18 -3.35 -14.17 8.06
N ASN A 19 -3.38 -13.29 7.05
CA ASN A 19 -3.07 -11.87 7.23
C ASN A 19 -4.34 -11.04 7.03
N PHE A 20 -4.66 -10.18 8.00
CA PHE A 20 -5.86 -9.36 7.95
C PHE A 20 -5.56 -8.06 7.20
N LEU A 21 -6.43 -7.66 6.25
CA LEU A 21 -6.33 -6.38 5.54
C LEU A 21 -6.16 -5.17 6.47
N PRO A 22 -6.81 -5.12 7.66
CA PRO A 22 -6.53 -4.13 8.70
C PRO A 22 -5.07 -4.06 9.16
N ASP A 23 -4.33 -5.16 9.19
CA ASP A 23 -2.92 -5.17 9.60
C ASP A 23 -2.06 -4.49 8.55
N PHE A 24 -2.32 -4.77 7.26
CA PHE A 24 -1.65 -4.10 6.16
C PHE A 24 -1.93 -2.60 6.14
N ILE A 25 -3.19 -2.20 6.38
CA ILE A 25 -3.57 -0.80 6.54
C ILE A 25 -2.76 -0.16 7.67
N ASN A 26 -2.67 -0.82 8.82
CA ASN A 26 -1.92 -0.29 9.96
C ASN A 26 -0.44 -0.12 9.67
N ILE A 27 0.20 -1.07 8.99
CA ILE A 27 1.62 -1.00 8.63
C ILE A 27 1.86 0.14 7.63
N ILE A 28 1.06 0.23 6.57
CA ILE A 28 1.18 1.28 5.56
C ILE A 28 0.89 2.66 6.18
N SER A 29 -0.17 2.78 6.98
CA SER A 29 -0.46 4.03 7.68
C SER A 29 0.65 4.43 8.64
N LYS A 30 1.29 3.47 9.33
CA LYS A 30 2.40 3.74 10.24
C LYS A 30 3.62 4.25 9.49
N ALA A 31 4.01 3.62 8.38
CA ALA A 31 5.12 4.07 7.54
C ALA A 31 4.95 5.51 7.01
N ILE A 32 3.69 5.94 6.80
CA ILE A 32 3.35 7.32 6.42
C ILE A 32 3.43 8.27 7.62
N THR A 33 2.89 7.84 8.77
CA THR A 33 2.81 8.66 9.99
C THR A 33 4.17 8.88 10.62
N ASP A 34 5.04 7.87 10.62
CA ASP A 34 6.39 7.93 11.21
C ASP A 34 7.35 8.79 10.36
N SER A 35 6.85 9.44 9.29
CA SER A 35 7.60 10.31 8.39
C SER A 35 8.76 9.62 7.66
N GLU A 36 8.77 8.28 7.63
CA GLU A 36 9.73 7.48 6.86
C GLU A 36 9.48 7.62 5.35
N PHE A 37 8.22 7.85 4.96
CA PHE A 37 7.80 8.06 3.58
C PHE A 37 6.89 9.30 3.45
N SER A 38 6.99 9.98 2.31
CA SER A 38 6.16 11.13 1.98
C SER A 38 4.68 10.76 2.00
N LYS A 39 3.85 11.61 2.62
CA LYS A 39 2.38 11.46 2.62
C LYS A 39 1.78 11.42 1.21
N SER A 40 2.46 12.03 0.23
CA SER A 40 2.03 12.02 -1.17
C SER A 40 2.40 10.73 -1.91
N PHE A 41 3.09 9.77 -1.29
CA PHE A 41 3.52 8.56 -2.00
C PHE A 41 2.32 7.76 -2.53
N ILE A 42 1.27 7.58 -1.72
CA ILE A 42 0.09 6.81 -2.13
C ILE A 42 -0.60 7.52 -3.29
N THR A 43 -0.79 8.83 -3.19
CA THR A 43 -1.37 9.64 -4.26
C THR A 43 -0.55 9.54 -5.54
N ASN A 44 0.78 9.61 -5.45
CA ASN A 44 1.68 9.48 -6.59
C ASN A 44 1.63 8.09 -7.20
N LEU A 45 1.59 7.04 -6.37
CA LEU A 45 1.41 5.66 -6.81
C LEU A 45 0.08 5.47 -7.54
N GLU A 46 -1.01 5.97 -6.97
CA GLU A 46 -2.33 5.91 -7.59
C GLU A 46 -2.36 6.65 -8.95
N ILE A 47 -1.78 7.85 -9.02
CA ILE A 47 -1.68 8.63 -10.26
C ILE A 47 -0.85 7.88 -11.31
N GLU A 48 0.32 7.34 -10.93
CA GLU A 48 1.17 6.62 -11.86
C GLU A 48 0.51 5.32 -12.34
N LEU A 49 -0.12 4.55 -11.44
CA LEU A 49 -0.90 3.37 -11.82
C LEU A 49 -2.06 3.72 -12.76
N LYS A 50 -2.84 4.76 -12.45
CA LYS A 50 -3.93 5.23 -13.33
C LYS A 50 -3.42 5.67 -14.70
N LYS A 51 -2.28 6.38 -14.77
CA LYS A 51 -1.63 6.76 -16.03
C LYS A 51 -1.18 5.55 -16.84
N LEU A 52 -0.77 4.48 -16.18
CA LEU A 52 -0.31 3.26 -16.83
C LEU A 52 -1.50 2.44 -17.35
N ILE A 53 -2.58 2.33 -16.57
CA ILE A 53 -3.83 1.65 -16.98
C ILE A 53 -4.50 2.39 -18.15
N SER A 54 -4.52 3.73 -18.12
CA SER A 54 -5.16 4.52 -19.18
C SER A 54 -4.40 4.51 -20.51
N LYS A 55 -3.11 4.19 -20.50
CA LYS A 55 -2.27 4.07 -21.70
C LYS A 55 -2.37 2.71 -22.40
N GLY A 56 -3.04 1.73 -21.80
CA GLY A 56 -3.27 0.42 -22.42
C GLY A 56 -4.08 -0.44 -21.47
N GLY A 57 -5.35 -0.65 -21.78
CA GLY A 57 -6.27 -1.44 -20.98
C GLY A 57 -5.68 -2.81 -20.63
N TYR A 58 -5.82 -3.22 -19.36
CA TYR A 58 -5.38 -4.49 -18.78
C TYR A 58 -4.23 -5.17 -19.54
N SER A 59 -3.05 -4.57 -19.43
CA SER A 59 -1.83 -5.14 -19.98
C SER A 59 -1.57 -6.52 -19.36
N PRO A 60 -1.23 -7.56 -20.15
CA PRO A 60 -0.78 -8.85 -19.63
C PRO A 60 0.48 -8.73 -18.75
N PHE A 61 1.12 -7.56 -18.71
CA PHE A 61 2.28 -7.24 -17.92
C PHE A 61 1.97 -6.49 -16.62
N ILE A 62 0.71 -6.41 -16.19
CA ILE A 62 0.34 -5.62 -15.00
C ILE A 62 1.04 -6.10 -13.72
N ASP A 63 1.29 -7.40 -13.57
CA ASP A 63 2.07 -7.92 -12.44
C ASP A 63 3.52 -7.41 -12.44
N GLN A 64 4.16 -7.46 -13.62
CA GLN A 64 5.54 -7.00 -13.80
C GLN A 64 5.62 -5.49 -13.54
N LEU A 65 4.65 -4.76 -14.06
CA LEU A 65 4.53 -3.32 -13.85
C LEU A 65 4.41 -2.98 -12.37
N ILE A 66 3.47 -3.61 -11.65
CA ILE A 66 3.28 -3.38 -10.21
C ILE A 66 4.57 -3.73 -9.44
N SER A 67 5.23 -4.84 -9.78
CA SER A 67 6.48 -5.27 -9.12
C SER A 67 7.66 -4.31 -9.32
N VAL A 68 7.68 -3.54 -10.41
CA VAL A 68 8.74 -2.57 -10.71
C VAL A 68 8.38 -1.19 -10.15
N GLU A 69 7.13 -0.76 -10.32
CA GLU A 69 6.70 0.60 -10.00
C GLU A 69 6.56 0.84 -8.50
N VAL A 70 6.06 -0.14 -7.74
CA VAL A 70 5.90 -0.01 -6.29
C VAL A 70 7.23 0.28 -5.59
N PRO A 71 8.30 -0.52 -5.76
CA PRO A 71 9.61 -0.21 -5.15
C PRO A 71 10.20 1.11 -5.65
N ARG A 72 10.05 1.42 -6.96
CA ARG A 72 10.57 2.66 -7.54
C ARG A 72 9.96 3.89 -6.88
N LEU A 73 8.64 3.88 -6.67
CA LEU A 73 7.92 4.97 -6.05
C LEU A 73 8.21 5.08 -4.55
N LEU A 74 8.27 3.95 -3.84
CA LEU A 74 8.68 3.93 -2.44
C LEU A 74 10.05 4.56 -2.25
N ARG A 75 11.04 4.18 -3.06
CA ARG A 75 12.38 4.78 -3.02
C ARG A 75 12.35 6.30 -3.26
N ARG A 76 11.57 6.78 -4.23
CA ARG A 76 11.42 8.23 -4.50
C ARG A 76 10.74 8.98 -3.37
N SER A 77 9.87 8.30 -2.62
CA SER A 77 9.12 8.88 -1.51
C SER A 77 9.79 8.70 -0.14
N CYS A 78 10.89 7.96 -0.06
CA CYS A 78 11.55 7.68 1.22
C CYS A 78 12.25 8.94 1.74
N MET A 79 11.79 9.41 2.90
CA MET A 79 12.24 10.62 3.58
C MET A 79 13.22 10.33 4.72
N ILE A 80 13.63 9.06 4.90
CA ILE A 80 14.63 8.68 5.90
C ILE A 80 15.95 9.40 5.57
N GLU A 81 16.44 10.19 6.55
CA GLU A 81 17.67 10.97 6.47
C GLU A 81 18.79 10.36 7.32
N ASN A 82 20.03 10.55 6.88
CA ASN A 82 21.19 10.09 7.64
C ASN A 82 21.50 11.08 8.77
N THR A 83 21.28 10.66 10.02
CA THR A 83 21.56 11.49 11.21
C THR A 83 23.04 11.51 11.60
N GLY A 84 23.95 10.90 10.81
CA GLY A 84 25.38 10.78 11.11
C GLY A 84 25.73 9.74 12.18
N LYS A 85 24.76 8.98 12.68
CA LYS A 85 24.97 7.92 13.70
C LYS A 85 25.49 6.61 13.11
N LEU A 86 25.34 6.43 11.79
CA LEU A 86 25.73 5.23 11.07
C LEU A 86 26.71 5.58 9.95
N PRO A 87 27.68 4.70 9.64
CA PRO A 87 28.44 4.78 8.40
C PRO A 87 27.50 4.85 7.19
N LYS A 88 27.89 5.61 6.15
CA LYS A 88 27.06 5.83 4.96
C LYS A 88 26.55 4.52 4.35
N GLN A 89 27.40 3.50 4.27
CA GLN A 89 27.03 2.20 3.69
C GLN A 89 25.96 1.47 4.51
N ASP A 90 26.07 1.51 5.84
CA ASP A 90 25.08 0.90 6.73
C ASP A 90 23.74 1.66 6.69
N PHE A 91 23.79 2.98 6.58
CA PHE A 91 22.60 3.81 6.42
C PHE A 91 21.86 3.50 5.10
N GLU A 92 22.57 3.44 3.97
CA GLU A 92 21.96 3.09 2.69
C GLU A 92 21.35 1.68 2.72
N ARG A 93 22.01 0.73 3.39
CA ARG A 93 21.47 -0.62 3.59
C ARG A 93 20.17 -0.60 4.41
N LEU A 94 20.15 0.10 5.54
CA LEU A 94 18.96 0.24 6.38
C LEU A 94 17.79 0.85 5.61
N LYS A 95 18.07 1.90 4.83
CA LYS A 95 17.08 2.58 3.99
C LYS A 95 16.51 1.63 2.94
N GLU A 96 17.37 0.87 2.27
CA GLU A 96 16.95 -0.11 1.27
C GLU A 96 16.12 -1.26 1.89
N GLU A 97 16.50 -1.75 3.06
CA GLU A 97 15.75 -2.76 3.81
C GLU A 97 14.34 -2.27 4.15
N LYS A 98 14.20 -1.01 4.60
CA LYS A 98 12.89 -0.40 4.89
C LYS A 98 12.02 -0.24 3.65
N ILE A 99 12.60 0.19 2.54
CA ILE A 99 11.90 0.28 1.25
C ILE A 99 11.43 -1.11 0.81
N LYS A 100 12.30 -2.12 0.91
CA LYS A 100 11.99 -3.50 0.52
C LYS A 100 10.89 -4.10 1.39
N GLU A 101 10.96 -3.94 2.70
CA GLU A 101 9.95 -4.42 3.65
C GLU A 101 8.56 -3.87 3.30
N LEU A 102 8.44 -2.55 3.10
CA LEU A 102 7.18 -1.93 2.74
C LEU A 102 6.71 -2.32 1.33
N ALA A 103 7.64 -2.49 0.38
CA ALA A 103 7.32 -2.96 -0.96
C ALA A 103 6.72 -4.37 -0.92
N GLU A 104 7.33 -5.30 -0.18
CA GLU A 104 6.84 -6.67 -0.04
C GLU A 104 5.42 -6.71 0.54
N ILE A 105 5.15 -5.89 1.56
CA ILE A 105 3.82 -5.73 2.15
C ILE A 105 2.79 -5.26 1.11
N ILE A 106 3.10 -4.19 0.37
CA ILE A 106 2.19 -3.67 -0.67
C ILE A 106 1.98 -4.72 -1.78
N MET A 107 3.05 -5.43 -2.17
CA MET A 107 2.97 -6.50 -3.17
C MET A 107 2.12 -7.69 -2.69
N GLN A 108 2.13 -8.04 -1.40
CA GLN A 108 1.25 -9.06 -0.86
C GLN A 108 -0.23 -8.69 -1.05
N VAL A 109 -0.60 -7.43 -0.83
CA VAL A 109 -1.96 -6.94 -1.08
C VAL A 109 -2.33 -7.08 -2.56
N TRP A 110 -1.41 -6.72 -3.47
CA TRP A 110 -1.61 -6.93 -4.91
C TRP A 110 -1.88 -8.40 -5.25
N TYR A 111 -1.03 -9.31 -4.78
CA TYR A 111 -1.11 -10.72 -5.14
C TYR A 111 -2.35 -11.45 -4.61
N GLN A 112 -3.02 -10.93 -3.58
CA GLN A 112 -4.22 -11.55 -3.02
C GLN A 112 -5.44 -11.49 -3.94
N LYS A 113 -5.61 -10.40 -4.69
CA LYS A 113 -6.78 -10.20 -5.54
C LYS A 113 -6.44 -9.98 -7.01
N ARG A 114 -5.21 -9.52 -7.32
CA ARG A 114 -4.76 -9.15 -8.67
C ARG A 114 -5.76 -8.27 -9.41
N ASP A 115 -6.48 -7.48 -8.64
CA ASP A 115 -7.51 -6.57 -9.10
C ASP A 115 -7.02 -5.16 -8.80
N ILE A 116 -6.82 -4.39 -9.86
CA ILE A 116 -6.23 -3.06 -9.77
C ILE A 116 -7.16 -2.06 -9.11
N VAL A 117 -8.48 -2.25 -9.23
CA VAL A 117 -9.46 -1.37 -8.58
C VAL A 117 -9.42 -1.62 -7.08
N ASN A 118 -9.48 -2.89 -6.66
CA ASN A 118 -9.40 -3.24 -5.24
C ASN A 118 -8.06 -2.83 -4.62
N PHE A 119 -6.96 -3.03 -5.34
CA PHE A 119 -5.63 -2.63 -4.90
C PHE A 119 -5.52 -1.11 -4.72
N THR A 120 -5.98 -0.32 -5.69
CA THR A 120 -5.95 1.14 -5.59
C THR A 120 -6.90 1.66 -4.50
N SER A 121 -8.10 1.11 -4.39
CA SER A 121 -9.03 1.43 -3.29
C SER A 121 -8.43 1.14 -1.91
N PHE A 122 -7.72 0.02 -1.75
CA PHE A 122 -7.06 -0.32 -0.51
C PHE A 122 -5.97 0.70 -0.13
N LEU A 123 -5.17 1.13 -1.11
CA LEU A 123 -4.15 2.16 -0.90
C LEU A 123 -4.80 3.49 -0.50
N SER A 124 -5.87 3.92 -1.19
CA SER A 124 -6.59 5.15 -0.84
C SER A 124 -7.19 5.10 0.57
N ILE A 125 -7.71 3.94 1.01
CA ILE A 125 -8.19 3.75 2.38
C ILE A 125 -7.04 3.88 3.40
N SER A 126 -5.88 3.29 3.10
CA SER A 126 -4.70 3.37 3.97
C SER A 126 -4.19 4.80 4.12
N GLU A 127 -4.22 5.57 3.04
CA GLU A 127 -3.89 7.00 3.04
C GLU A 127 -4.92 7.81 3.83
N PHE A 128 -6.22 7.58 3.60
CA PHE A 128 -7.30 8.21 4.37
C PHE A 128 -7.13 7.98 5.88
N ILE A 129 -6.92 6.74 6.30
CA ILE A 129 -6.70 6.37 7.71
C ILE A 129 -5.45 7.06 8.27
N SER A 130 -4.36 7.12 7.50
CA SER A 130 -3.13 7.80 7.93
C SER A 130 -3.32 9.31 8.17
N ARG A 131 -4.20 9.96 7.40
CA ARG A 131 -4.55 11.37 7.58
C ARG A 131 -5.35 11.57 8.87
N HIS A 132 -6.31 10.70 9.14
CA HIS A 132 -7.15 10.79 10.35
C HIS A 132 -6.41 10.40 11.63
N LYS A 133 -5.41 9.53 11.58
CA LYS A 133 -4.52 9.25 12.73
C LYS A 133 -3.67 10.46 13.13
N ASN A 134 -3.40 11.38 12.20
CA ASN A 134 -2.62 12.61 12.44
C ASN A 134 -3.48 13.86 12.64
N GLY A 135 -4.80 13.78 12.45
CA GLY A 135 -5.75 14.89 12.47
C GLY A 135 -6.63 14.98 13.72
N GLY A 136 -6.17 14.43 14.84
CA GLY A 136 -6.76 14.64 16.16
C GLY A 136 -6.12 15.82 16.90
N LYS A 137 -6.01 16.99 16.25
CA LYS A 137 -5.79 18.31 16.85
C LYS A 137 -6.41 19.37 15.96
#